data_AF-A0A091H907-F1
#
_entry.id   AF-A0A091H907-F1
#
_cell.length_a   1.000
_cell.length_b   1.000
_cell.length_c   1.000
_cell.angle_alpha   90.00
_cell.angle_beta   90.00
_cell.angle_gamma   90.00
#
_symmetry.space_group_name_H-M   'P 1'
#
loop_
_entity.id
_entity.type
_entity.pdbx_description
1 polymer ?
#
loop_
_entity_poly.entity_id
_entity_poly.type
_entity_poly.pdbx_seq_one_letter_code
_entity_poly.pdbx_strand_id
1 'polypeptide(L)'
;QGVLIPGLGTFTMVHEQFNGYEDVYTVRRPYFYLDIDEFFLQELVFPTVIIPGDVKVKLLNYRWLSQATSFSRHLVENCVQETILLYSYHLRSGQHLPFAFKDIGVLSCRDGILGMRFYYECVAGLERKASRVALL
;
A
#
# COMPACT_ATOMS: atom_id res chain seq x y z
N GLN A 1 3.19 4.18 11.45
CA GLN A 1 3.93 5.13 10.60
C GLN A 1 3.66 4.73 9.16
N GLY A 2 3.33 5.70 8.31
CA GLY A 2 3.05 5.47 6.89
C GLY A 2 4.18 5.95 5.97
N VAL A 3 4.16 5.45 4.74
CA VAL A 3 5.03 5.84 3.64
C VAL A 3 4.16 6.23 2.45
N LEU A 4 4.23 7.50 2.04
CA LEU A 4 3.57 8.04 0.85
C LEU A 4 4.48 7.88 -0.37
N ILE A 5 3.92 7.30 -1.42
CA ILE A 5 4.46 7.26 -2.78
C ILE A 5 3.62 8.26 -3.60
N PRO A 6 4.15 9.46 -3.91
CA PRO A 6 3.39 10.50 -4.58
C PRO A 6 2.80 10.04 -5.91
N GLY A 7 1.51 10.35 -6.14
CA GLY A 7 0.80 9.98 -7.36
C GLY A 7 0.37 8.51 -7.44
N LEU A 8 0.57 7.74 -6.36
CA LEU A 8 0.15 6.34 -6.27
C LEU A 8 -0.65 6.07 -5.01
N GLY A 9 -0.06 6.32 -3.83
CA GLY A 9 -0.73 6.00 -2.58
C GLY A 9 0.17 5.94 -1.35
N THR A 10 -0.45 5.72 -0.20
CA THR A 10 0.21 5.61 1.10
C THR A 10 0.10 4.20 1.65
N PHE A 11 1.23 3.59 2.01
CA PHE A 11 1.25 2.41 2.86
C PHE A 11 1.25 2.82 4.32
N THR A 12 0.48 2.14 5.17
CA THR A 12 0.63 2.28 6.63
C THR A 12 0.28 0.97 7.35
N MET A 13 0.51 0.98 8.66
CA MET A 13 0.06 -0.05 9.57
C MET A 13 -0.73 0.60 10.71
N VAL A 14 -1.90 0.05 10.98
CA VAL A 14 -2.81 0.48 12.05
C VAL A 14 -2.89 -0.63 13.10
N HIS A 15 -2.93 -0.23 14.37
CA HIS A 15 -3.23 -1.15 15.46
C HIS A 15 -4.75 -1.20 15.65
N GLU A 16 -5.33 -2.36 15.40
CA GLU A 16 -6.74 -2.62 15.65
C GLU A 16 -6.89 -3.45 16.92
N GLN A 17 -7.86 -3.07 17.75
CA GLN A 17 -8.19 -3.80 18.97
C GLN A 17 -9.44 -4.63 18.75
N PHE A 18 -9.35 -5.91 19.11
CA PHE A 18 -10.45 -6.87 19.07
C PHE A 18 -10.75 -7.32 20.49
N ASN A 19 -12.00 -7.14 20.91
CA ASN A 19 -12.46 -7.68 22.18
C ASN A 19 -12.76 -9.17 21.99
N GLY A 20 -11.90 -10.02 22.54
CA GLY A 20 -12.19 -11.43 22.73
C GLY A 20 -13.08 -11.65 23.95
N TYR A 21 -13.36 -12.92 24.24
CA TYR A 21 -14.23 -13.30 25.35
C TYR A 21 -13.61 -12.97 26.73
N GLU A 22 -12.29 -13.12 26.88
CA GLU A 22 -11.56 -12.78 28.13
C GLU A 22 -10.47 -11.72 27.94
N ASP A 23 -9.97 -11.51 26.72
CA ASP A 23 -8.80 -10.66 26.44
C ASP A 23 -9.06 -9.65 25.32
N VAL A 24 -8.36 -8.51 25.36
CA VAL A 24 -8.28 -7.56 24.24
C VAL A 24 -7.04 -7.86 23.42
N TYR A 25 -7.24 -8.24 22.16
CA TYR A 25 -6.16 -8.51 21.21
C TYR A 25 -5.85 -7.25 20.41
N THR A 26 -4.58 -6.85 20.36
CA THR A 26 -4.13 -5.78 19.45
C THR A 26 -3.42 -6.40 18.26
N VAL A 27 -3.94 -6.18 17.06
CA VAL A 27 -3.43 -6.70 15.77
C VAL A 27 -2.93 -5.53 14.93
N ARG A 28 -1.83 -5.73 14.22
CA ARG A 28 -1.18 -4.78 13.32
C ARG A 28 -1.60 -5.06 11.88
N ARG A 29 -2.57 -4.31 11.38
CA ARG A 29 -3.06 -4.49 10.01
C ARG A 29 -2.38 -3.53 9.02
N PRO A 30 -1.89 -4.03 7.88
CA PRO A 30 -1.41 -3.17 6.81
C PRO A 30 -2.57 -2.59 6.01
N TYR A 31 -2.42 -1.33 5.60
CA TYR A 31 -3.36 -0.63 4.72
C TYR A 31 -2.61 0.06 3.59
N PHE A 32 -3.30 0.17 2.46
CA PHE A 32 -2.88 0.98 1.33
C PHE A 32 -4.01 1.93 0.96
N TYR A 33 -3.70 3.22 0.90
CA TYR A 33 -4.62 4.28 0.54
C TYR A 33 -4.23 4.79 -0.82
N LEU A 34 -5.17 4.81 -1.75
CA LEU A 34 -4.93 5.33 -3.08
C LEU A 34 -4.77 6.86 -3.01
N ASP A 35 -3.77 7.38 -3.71
CA ASP A 35 -3.49 8.82 -3.89
C ASP A 35 -3.21 9.08 -5.38
N ILE A 36 -3.96 8.39 -6.24
CA ILE A 36 -3.99 8.63 -7.68
C ILE A 36 -5.07 9.68 -7.92
N ASP A 37 -4.77 10.68 -8.76
CA ASP A 37 -5.73 11.69 -9.18
C ASP A 37 -6.99 11.03 -9.77
N GLU A 38 -8.18 11.47 -9.33
CA GLU A 38 -9.48 10.96 -9.76
C GLU A 38 -9.63 10.95 -11.30
N PHE A 39 -8.96 11.87 -12.00
CA PHE A 39 -8.92 11.91 -13.45
C PHE A 39 -8.41 10.61 -14.09
N PHE A 40 -7.50 9.88 -13.42
CA PHE A 40 -6.98 8.60 -13.92
C PHE A 40 -7.85 7.40 -13.54
N LEU A 41 -8.79 7.57 -12.60
CA LEU A 41 -9.56 6.46 -12.02
C LEU A 41 -10.89 6.18 -12.75
N GLN A 42 -11.40 7.11 -13.55
CA GLN A 42 -12.64 6.94 -14.33
C GLN A 42 -13.80 6.36 -13.48
N GLU A 43 -14.31 5.17 -13.82
CA GLU A 43 -15.40 4.47 -13.13
C GLU A 43 -14.93 3.53 -12.02
N LEU A 44 -13.62 3.49 -11.71
CA LEU A 44 -13.08 2.62 -10.68
C LEU A 44 -13.52 3.07 -9.29
N VAL A 45 -14.05 2.12 -8.53
CA VAL A 45 -14.32 2.31 -7.11
C VAL A 45 -13.08 1.90 -6.32
N PHE A 46 -12.77 2.65 -5.27
CA PHE A 46 -11.71 2.31 -4.33
C PHE A 46 -12.27 2.33 -2.91
N PRO A 47 -11.85 1.39 -2.03
CA PRO A 47 -12.31 1.39 -0.65
C PRO A 47 -11.87 2.67 0.06
N THR A 48 -12.82 3.43 0.60
CA THR A 48 -12.51 4.54 1.50
C THR A 48 -12.02 3.95 2.82
N VAL A 49 -10.71 3.94 3.00
CA VAL A 49 -10.10 3.63 4.29
C VAL A 49 -9.75 4.96 4.96
N ILE A 50 -10.05 5.12 6.25
CA ILE A 50 -9.68 6.31 7.02
C ILE A 50 -8.37 6.02 7.74
N ILE A 51 -7.35 6.85 7.54
CA ILE A 51 -6.11 6.80 8.35
C ILE A 51 -6.43 7.43 9.71
N PRO A 52 -6.19 6.75 10.84
CA PRO A 52 -6.21 7.38 12.14
C PRO A 52 -5.26 8.60 12.16
N GLY A 53 -5.75 9.77 12.59
CA GLY A 53 -5.02 11.04 12.45
C GLY A 53 -3.66 11.11 13.16
N ASP A 54 -3.35 10.14 14.02
CA ASP A 54 -2.08 9.98 14.74
C ASP A 54 -0.98 9.29 13.92
N VAL A 55 -1.31 8.72 12.76
CA VAL A 55 -0.32 8.06 11.89
C VAL A 55 0.59 9.10 11.24
N LYS A 56 1.85 9.15 11.69
CA LYS A 56 2.90 9.92 10.99
C LYS A 56 3.21 9.32 9.62
N VAL A 57 2.93 10.06 8.55
CA VAL A 57 3.27 9.69 7.16
C VAL A 57 4.57 10.38 6.74
N LYS A 58 5.47 9.63 6.08
CA LYS A 58 6.69 10.17 5.47
C LYS A 58 6.69 9.90 3.98
N LEU A 59 7.38 10.73 3.20
CA LEU A 59 7.61 10.45 1.78
C LEU A 59 8.54 9.25 1.59
N LEU A 60 8.39 8.57 0.46
CA LEU A 60 9.32 7.54 0.00
C LEU A 60 10.76 8.06 0.03
N ASN A 61 11.64 7.31 0.67
CA ASN A 61 13.01 7.73 0.88
C ASN A 61 13.90 7.29 -0.29
N TYR A 62 14.06 8.16 -1.28
CA TYR A 62 14.92 7.89 -2.45
C TYR A 62 16.41 7.72 -2.11
N ARG A 63 16.90 8.30 -1.01
CA ARG A 63 18.27 8.05 -0.56
C ARG A 63 18.43 6.59 -0.11
N TRP A 64 17.47 6.08 0.67
CA TRP A 64 17.48 4.69 1.12
C TRP A 64 17.33 3.72 -0.07
N LEU A 65 16.41 3.99 -1.00
CA LEU A 65 16.25 3.17 -2.21
C LEU A 65 17.48 3.16 -3.12
N SER A 66 18.15 4.30 -3.27
CA SER A 66 19.42 4.40 -4.00
C SER A 66 20.49 3.49 -3.39
N GLN A 67 20.58 3.45 -2.07
CA GLN A 67 21.51 2.55 -1.37
C GLN A 67 21.11 1.08 -1.56
N ALA A 68 19.81 0.76 -1.45
CA ALA A 68 19.32 -0.62 -1.56
C ALA A 68 19.47 -1.20 -2.97
N THR A 69 19.40 -0.37 -4.00
CA THR A 69 19.47 -0.80 -5.41
C THR A 69 20.83 -0.58 -6.06
N SER A 70 21.75 0.13 -5.39
CA SER A 70 23.04 0.57 -5.95
C SER A 70 22.94 1.46 -7.20
N PHE A 71 21.75 2.02 -7.49
CA PHE A 71 21.57 3.04 -8.51
C PHE A 71 21.66 4.44 -7.91
N SER A 72 21.98 5.43 -8.75
CA SER A 72 22.00 6.82 -8.30
C SER A 72 20.59 7.26 -7.86
N ARG A 73 20.52 8.17 -6.88
CA ARG A 73 19.24 8.69 -6.39
C ARG A 73 18.36 9.24 -7.52
N HIS A 74 18.95 9.98 -8.45
CA HIS A 74 18.23 10.54 -9.60
C HIS A 74 17.62 9.44 -10.50
N LEU A 75 18.37 8.38 -10.79
CA LEU A 75 17.85 7.26 -11.60
C LEU A 75 16.69 6.54 -10.90
N VAL A 76 16.81 6.32 -9.59
CA VAL A 76 15.75 5.69 -8.79
C VAL A 76 14.50 6.56 -8.75
N GLU A 77 14.67 7.86 -8.52
CA GLU A 77 13.56 8.82 -8.45
C GLU A 77 12.80 8.88 -9.79
N ASN A 78 13.51 9.00 -10.92
CA ASN A 78 12.90 8.99 -12.24
C ASN A 78 12.20 7.65 -12.52
N CYS A 79 12.84 6.51 -12.22
CA CYS A 79 12.26 5.20 -12.45
C CYS A 79 10.93 5.02 -11.68
N VAL A 80 10.87 5.45 -10.41
CA VAL A 80 9.65 5.41 -9.62
C VAL A 80 8.57 6.31 -10.24
N GLN A 81 8.90 7.55 -10.57
CA GLN A 81 7.95 8.50 -11.16
C GLN A 81 7.40 8.03 -12.51
N GLU A 82 8.25 7.56 -13.40
CA GLU A 82 7.86 7.05 -14.73
C GLU A 82 7.00 5.78 -14.61
N THR A 83 7.32 4.89 -13.67
CA THR A 83 6.53 3.68 -13.42
C THR A 83 5.13 4.02 -12.92
N ILE A 84 5.01 4.99 -12.01
CA ILE A 84 3.71 5.46 -11.50
C ILE A 84 2.91 6.12 -12.61
N LEU A 85 3.54 6.98 -13.41
CA LEU A 85 2.89 7.65 -14.52
C LEU A 85 2.36 6.65 -15.56
N LEU A 86 3.17 5.65 -15.91
CA LEU A 86 2.79 4.57 -16.83
C LEU A 86 1.61 3.78 -16.28
N TYR A 87 1.63 3.45 -14.98
CA TYR A 87 0.52 2.75 -14.34
C TYR A 87 -0.79 3.56 -14.37
N SER A 88 -0.75 4.84 -14.00
CA SER A 88 -1.91 5.73 -14.05
C SER A 88 -2.45 5.91 -15.47
N TYR A 89 -1.57 5.93 -16.49
CA TYR A 89 -1.98 5.92 -17.89
C TYR A 89 -2.74 4.64 -18.26
N HIS A 90 -2.25 3.47 -17.85
CA HIS A 90 -2.95 2.20 -18.09
C HIS A 90 -4.33 2.19 -17.42
N LEU A 91 -4.43 2.60 -16.16
CA LEU A 91 -5.71 2.72 -15.45
C LEU A 91 -6.71 3.59 -16.22
N ARG A 92 -6.28 4.77 -16.66
CA ARG A 92 -7.09 5.69 -17.47
C ARG A 92 -7.50 5.11 -18.82
N SER A 93 -6.71 4.22 -19.40
CA SER A 93 -7.04 3.56 -20.66
C SER A 93 -8.00 2.37 -20.51
N GLY A 94 -8.51 2.12 -19.29
CA GLY A 94 -9.30 0.93 -18.98
C GLY A 94 -8.48 -0.36 -18.90
N GLN A 95 -7.15 -0.27 -18.94
CA GLN A 95 -6.26 -1.41 -18.81
C GLN A 95 -5.93 -1.63 -17.32
N HIS A 96 -6.54 -2.66 -16.75
CA HIS A 96 -6.41 -2.97 -15.33
C HIS A 96 -5.24 -3.92 -15.04
N LEU A 97 -4.02 -3.48 -15.34
CA LEU A 97 -2.82 -4.27 -15.08
C LEU A 97 -2.60 -4.41 -13.56
N PRO A 98 -2.25 -5.60 -13.05
CA PRO A 98 -1.82 -5.74 -11.66
C PRO A 98 -0.47 -5.03 -11.43
N PHE A 99 -0.36 -4.27 -10.35
CA PHE A 99 0.89 -3.66 -9.89
C PHE A 99 1.39 -4.42 -8.67
N ALA A 100 2.45 -5.20 -8.84
CA ALA A 100 3.03 -6.00 -7.76
C ALA A 100 4.11 -5.23 -6.99
N PHE A 101 3.94 -5.16 -5.68
CA PHE A 101 4.98 -4.74 -4.75
C PHE A 101 5.62 -5.98 -4.14
N LYS A 102 6.89 -6.22 -4.50
CA LYS A 102 7.64 -7.36 -4.00
C LYS A 102 7.57 -7.42 -2.47
N ASP A 103 7.27 -8.62 -1.94
CA ASP A 103 7.17 -8.93 -0.51
C ASP A 103 6.05 -8.19 0.25
N ILE A 104 5.22 -7.37 -0.43
CA ILE A 104 4.14 -6.60 0.20
C ILE A 104 2.78 -7.07 -0.29
N GLY A 105 2.53 -7.05 -1.60
CA GLY A 105 1.21 -7.36 -2.14
C GLY A 105 1.01 -6.92 -3.59
N VAL A 106 -0.23 -6.98 -4.06
CA VAL A 106 -0.61 -6.60 -5.43
C VAL A 106 -1.77 -5.62 -5.39
N LEU A 107 -1.57 -4.46 -6.02
CA LEU A 107 -2.65 -3.52 -6.33
C LEU A 107 -3.28 -3.95 -7.65
N SER A 108 -4.58 -4.25 -7.64
CA SER A 108 -5.28 -4.77 -8.81
C SER A 108 -6.74 -4.36 -8.82
N CYS A 109 -7.32 -4.26 -10.02
CA CYS A 109 -8.76 -4.13 -10.18
C CYS A 109 -9.40 -5.51 -10.17
N ARG A 110 -10.45 -5.69 -9.39
CA ARG A 110 -11.35 -6.84 -9.43
C ARG A 110 -12.79 -6.33 -9.41
N ASP A 111 -13.58 -6.73 -10.40
CA ASP A 111 -14.99 -6.37 -10.50
C ASP A 111 -15.23 -4.85 -10.41
N GLY A 112 -14.34 -4.04 -11.03
CA GLY A 112 -14.40 -2.58 -11.01
C GLY A 112 -13.84 -1.93 -9.74
N ILE A 113 -13.35 -2.72 -8.79
CA ILE A 113 -12.80 -2.24 -7.52
C ILE A 113 -11.27 -2.31 -7.56
N LEU A 114 -10.61 -1.14 -7.53
CA LEU A 114 -9.16 -1.04 -7.39
C LEU A 114 -8.77 -1.14 -5.92
N GLY A 115 -8.01 -2.18 -5.56
CA GLY A 115 -7.64 -2.42 -4.17
C GLY A 115 -6.32 -3.16 -4.02
N MET A 116 -5.68 -2.95 -2.86
CA MET A 116 -4.46 -3.63 -2.49
C MET A 116 -4.78 -4.95 -1.80
N ARG A 117 -4.18 -6.04 -2.29
CA ARG A 117 -4.16 -7.33 -1.61
C ARG A 117 -2.76 -7.58 -1.07
N PHE A 118 -2.61 -7.58 0.25
CA PHE A 118 -1.35 -7.91 0.91
C PHE A 118 -1.05 -9.41 0.84
N TYR A 119 0.22 -9.75 0.69
CA TYR A 119 0.66 -11.14 0.81
C TYR A 119 0.57 -11.62 2.25
N TYR A 120 0.33 -12.92 2.42
CA TYR A 120 0.24 -13.53 3.75
C TYR A 120 1.51 -13.29 4.56
N GLU A 121 2.67 -13.42 3.94
CA GLU A 121 3.98 -13.22 4.55
C GLU A 121 4.19 -11.77 5.02
N CYS A 122 3.65 -10.80 4.27
CA CYS A 122 3.66 -9.39 4.65
C CYS A 122 2.85 -9.17 5.92
N VAL A 123 1.61 -9.68 5.96
CA VAL A 123 0.71 -9.58 7.12
C VAL A 123 1.31 -10.31 8.32
N ALA A 124 1.75 -11.56 8.15
CA ALA A 124 2.33 -12.38 9.20
C ALA A 124 3.64 -11.79 9.76
N GLY A 125 4.44 -11.09 8.93
CA GLY A 125 5.65 -10.40 9.37
C GLY A 125 5.39 -9.20 10.30
N LEU A 126 4.19 -8.62 10.27
CA LEU A 126 3.81 -7.51 11.17
C LEU A 126 3.47 -8.00 12.58
N GLU A 127 2.95 -9.23 12.67
CA GLU A 127 2.58 -9.95 13.89
C GLU A 127 3.79 -10.71 14.44
N ARG A 128 4.62 -10.06 15.26
CA ARG A 128 5.77 -10.72 15.89
C ARG A 128 5.28 -11.86 16.79
N LYS A 129 5.37 -13.10 16.31
CA LYS A 129 4.73 -14.36 16.78
C LYS A 129 3.21 -14.40 16.52
N ALA A 130 2.87 -15.05 15.41
CA ALA A 130 1.55 -15.49 14.99
C ALA A 130 0.57 -15.81 16.14
N SER A 131 -0.32 -14.86 16.44
CA SER A 131 -1.61 -15.18 17.03
C SER A 131 -2.58 -15.50 15.88
N ARG A 132 -3.36 -16.58 15.99
CA ARG A 132 -4.34 -17.00 14.95
C ARG A 132 -5.46 -15.96 14.73
N VAL A 133 -5.53 -14.94 15.57
CA VAL A 133 -6.50 -13.84 15.54
C VAL A 133 -6.26 -12.89 14.36
N ALA A 134 -5.01 -12.77 13.88
CA ALA A 134 -4.67 -11.87 12.77
C ALA A 134 -5.27 -12.29 11.40
N LEU A 135 -5.85 -13.49 11.32
CA LEU A 135 -6.44 -14.06 10.09
C LEU A 135 -7.97 -13.95 10.03
N LEU A 136 -8.60 -13.47 11.10
CA LEU A 136 -10.02 -13.07 11.13
C LEU A 136 -10.17 -11.65 10.59
#